data_AF-A0A4Y2FF37-F1
#
_entry.id   AF-A0A4Y2FF37-F1
#
_cell.length_a   1.000
_cell.length_b   1.000
_cell.length_c   1.000
_cell.angle_alpha   90.00
_cell.angle_beta   90.00
_cell.angle_gamma   90.00
#
_symmetry.space_group_name_H-M   'P 1'
#
loop_
_entity.id
_entity.type
_entity.pdbx_description
1 polymer ?
#
loop_
_entity_poly.entity_id
_entity_poly.type
_entity_poly.pdbx_seq_one_letter_code
_entity_poly.pdbx_strand_id
1 'polypeptide(L)'
;MAALGITWSEATNCCPIDIFPSCHNVEDSVTVSGPRDSVKVFVDALKTENVFVREVDSCGFAFHSQYVLPAVGKLQTALEKVSFNGRVLIF
;
A
#
# COMPACT_ATOMS: atom_id res chain seq x y z
N MET A 1 1.57 -4.37 5.32
CA MET A 1 0.58 -4.29 4.22
C MET A 1 -0.24 -5.58 4.21
N ALA A 2 -1.39 -5.62 3.54
CA ALA A 2 -2.17 -6.85 3.42
C ALA A 2 -2.88 -6.92 2.08
N ALA A 3 -2.87 -8.09 1.44
CA ALA A 3 -3.69 -8.40 0.28
C ALA A 3 -5.06 -8.90 0.76
N LEU A 4 -6.12 -8.34 0.19
CA LEU A 4 -7.51 -8.60 0.52
C LEU A 4 -8.20 -9.21 -0.71
N GLY A 5 -9.11 -10.16 -0.49
CA GLY A 5 -9.99 -10.71 -1.51
C GLY A 5 -11.25 -9.87 -1.68
N ILE A 6 -11.09 -8.63 -2.12
CA ILE A 6 -12.15 -7.66 -2.40
C ILE A 6 -11.79 -6.85 -3.63
N THR A 7 -12.79 -6.22 -4.25
CA THR A 7 -12.60 -5.32 -5.39
C THR A 7 -11.98 -3.99 -4.96
N TRP A 8 -11.43 -3.25 -5.94
CA TRP A 8 -10.92 -1.88 -5.70
C TRP A 8 -11.98 -0.91 -5.17
N SER A 9 -13.22 -1.04 -5.65
CA SER A 9 -14.32 -0.19 -5.21
C SER A 9 -14.68 -0.47 -3.75
N GLU A 10 -14.78 -1.74 -3.36
CA GLU A 10 -15.02 -2.12 -1.97
C GLU A 10 -13.91 -1.61 -1.05
N ALA A 11 -12.64 -1.83 -1.42
CA ALA A 11 -11.50 -1.33 -0.66
C ALA A 11 -11.56 0.20 -0.46
N THR A 12 -11.90 0.95 -1.51
CA THR A 12 -12.03 2.41 -1.45
C THR A 12 -13.15 2.86 -0.51
N ASN A 13 -14.22 2.08 -0.40
CA ASN A 13 -15.38 2.41 0.44
C ASN A 13 -15.21 1.99 1.91
N CYS A 14 -14.51 0.88 2.18
CA CYS A 14 -14.41 0.31 3.52
C CYS A 14 -13.10 0.64 4.26
N CYS A 15 -12.06 1.11 3.56
CA CYS A 15 -10.80 1.44 4.22
C CYS A 15 -10.97 2.59 5.22
N PRO A 16 -10.44 2.46 6.45
CA PRO A 16 -10.26 3.56 7.38
C PRO A 16 -9.43 4.70 6.79
N ILE A 17 -9.53 5.90 7.38
CA ILE A 17 -8.88 7.12 6.89
C ILE A 17 -7.34 7.04 6.77
N ASP A 18 -6.71 6.16 7.55
CA ASP A 18 -5.27 5.96 7.59
C ASP A 18 -4.80 4.70 6.83
N ILE A 19 -5.71 4.01 6.14
CA ILE A 19 -5.43 2.85 5.30
C ILE A 19 -5.80 3.19 3.85
N PHE A 20 -4.94 2.83 2.93
CA PHE A 20 -5.07 3.17 1.52
C PHE A 20 -5.07 1.89 0.67
N PRO A 21 -6.01 1.75 -0.28
CA PRO A 21 -5.84 0.85 -1.41
C PRO A 21 -4.55 1.22 -2.16
N SER A 22 -3.66 0.26 -2.34
CA SER A 22 -2.29 0.49 -2.80
C SER A 22 -1.93 -0.26 -4.07
N CYS A 23 -2.37 -1.50 -4.22
CA CYS A 23 -2.11 -2.28 -5.43
C CYS A 23 -3.41 -2.93 -5.90
N HIS A 24 -3.82 -2.65 -7.13
CA HIS A 24 -4.88 -3.38 -7.82
C HIS A 24 -4.25 -4.61 -8.47
N ASN A 25 -4.30 -5.76 -7.80
CA ASN A 25 -3.58 -6.95 -8.25
C ASN A 25 -4.36 -7.66 -9.37
N VAL A 26 -5.64 -7.93 -9.12
CA VAL A 26 -6.66 -8.46 -10.04
C VAL A 26 -8.04 -7.96 -9.62
N GLU A 27 -9.10 -8.30 -10.37
CA GLU A 27 -10.48 -7.79 -10.18
C GLU A 27 -10.99 -7.87 -8.73
N ASP A 28 -10.73 -8.98 -8.05
CA ASP A 28 -11.15 -9.27 -6.67
C ASP A 28 -9.96 -9.35 -5.70
N SER A 29 -8.82 -8.75 -6.04
CA SER A 29 -7.65 -8.72 -5.16
C SER A 29 -6.97 -7.37 -5.11
N VAL A 30 -6.96 -6.78 -3.92
CA VAL A 30 -6.37 -5.47 -3.65
C VAL A 30 -5.42 -5.56 -2.48
N THR A 31 -4.23 -4.97 -2.61
CA THR A 31 -3.33 -4.77 -1.49
C THR A 31 -3.59 -3.42 -0.85
N VAL A 32 -3.75 -3.38 0.47
CA VAL A 32 -3.88 -2.16 1.28
C VAL A 32 -2.59 -1.87 2.08
N SER A 33 -2.33 -0.59 2.29
CA SER A 33 -1.19 -0.07 3.05
C SER A 33 -1.64 0.94 4.09
N GLY A 34 -1.02 0.89 5.27
CA GLY A 34 -1.28 1.81 6.36
C GLY A 34 -0.38 1.50 7.56
N PRO A 35 -0.56 2.20 8.70
CA PRO A 35 0.14 1.89 9.94
C PRO A 35 -0.08 0.44 10.34
N ARG A 36 0.96 -0.20 10.91
CA ARG A 36 0.92 -1.64 11.25
C ARG A 36 -0.29 -2.01 12.11
N ASP A 37 -0.53 -1.24 13.17
CA ASP A 37 -1.60 -1.55 14.13
C ASP A 37 -2.98 -1.32 13.52
N SER A 38 -3.17 -0.23 12.77
CA SER A 38 -4.41 0.06 12.04
C SER A 38 -4.73 -1.03 11.03
N VAL A 39 -3.74 -1.43 10.21
CA VAL A 39 -3.89 -2.54 9.25
C VAL A 39 -4.25 -3.82 9.97
N LYS A 40 -3.60 -4.13 11.10
CA LYS A 40 -3.91 -5.32 11.90
C LYS A 40 -5.37 -5.34 12.36
N VAL A 41 -5.85 -4.25 12.95
CA VAL A 41 -7.24 -4.13 13.42
C VAL A 41 -8.23 -4.29 12.26
N PHE A 42 -7.96 -3.62 11.14
CA PHE A 42 -8.80 -3.68 9.95
C PHE A 42 -8.87 -5.08 9.35
N VAL A 43 -7.73 -5.77 9.19
CA VAL A 43 -7.74 -7.12 8.62
C VAL A 43 -8.36 -8.15 9.55
N ASP A 44 -8.24 -7.97 10.88
CA ASP A 44 -8.88 -8.86 11.84
C ASP A 44 -10.41 -8.71 11.77
N ALA A 45 -10.94 -7.49 11.57
CA ALA A 45 -12.36 -7.27 11.31
C ALA A 45 -12.82 -7.96 10.02
N LEU A 46 -12.09 -7.79 8.91
CA LEU A 46 -12.43 -8.42 7.62
C LEU A 46 -12.41 -9.96 7.69
N LYS A 47 -11.50 -10.55 8.46
CA LYS A 47 -11.49 -12.01 8.71
C LYS A 47 -12.78 -12.48 9.39
N THR A 48 -13.37 -11.68 10.29
CA THR A 48 -14.67 -12.03 10.92
C THR A 48 -15.84 -12.01 9.93
N GLU A 49 -15.71 -11.23 8.85
CA GLU A 49 -16.66 -11.17 7.73
C GLU A 49 -16.36 -12.23 6.65
N ASN A 50 -15.43 -13.15 6.92
CA ASN A 50 -15.02 -14.23 6.03
C ASN A 50 -14.38 -13.73 4.71
N VAL A 51 -13.81 -12.52 4.72
CA VAL A 51 -13.02 -11.99 3.61
C VAL A 51 -11.63 -12.64 3.60
N PHE A 52 -11.13 -12.99 2.41
CA PHE A 52 -9.77 -13.48 2.26
C PHE A 52 -8.76 -12.38 2.63
N VAL A 53 -7.81 -12.72 3.50
CA VAL A 53 -6.72 -11.82 3.91
C VAL A 53 -5.39 -12.57 3.86
N ARG A 54 -4.39 -11.96 3.23
CA ARG A 54 -2.99 -12.40 3.31
C ARG A 54 -2.10 -11.22 3.71
N GLU A 55 -1.37 -11.37 4.81
CA GLU A 55 -0.35 -10.39 5.17
C GLU A 55 0.76 -10.34 4.11
N VAL A 56 1.27 -9.14 3.86
CA VAL A 56 2.40 -8.90 2.97
C VAL A 56 3.56 -8.43 3.83
N ASP A 57 4.65 -9.19 3.82
CA ASP A 57 5.90 -8.77 4.45
C ASP A 57 6.48 -7.60 3.67
N SER A 58 6.26 -6.41 4.21
CA SER A 58 6.73 -5.14 3.66
C SER A 58 7.85 -4.54 4.52
N CYS A 59 8.56 -5.36 5.30
CA CYS A 59 9.59 -4.92 6.25
C CYS A 59 9.10 -3.83 7.23
N GLY A 60 7.80 -3.82 7.53
CA GLY A 60 7.17 -2.81 8.39
C GLY A 60 6.80 -1.48 7.70
N PHE A 61 7.00 -1.35 6.38
CA PHE A 61 6.67 -0.14 5.63
C PHE A 61 5.32 -0.21 4.92
N ALA A 62 4.67 0.94 4.77
CA ALA A 62 3.41 1.10 4.04
C ALA A 62 3.67 1.66 2.64
N PHE A 63 4.17 0.83 1.72
CA PHE A 63 4.49 1.26 0.36
C PHE A 63 3.24 1.67 -0.44
N HIS A 64 3.42 2.47 -1.48
CA HIS A 64 2.34 2.99 -2.33
C HIS A 64 1.22 3.70 -1.54
N SER A 65 1.62 4.51 -0.55
CA SER A 65 0.73 5.33 0.26
C SER A 65 1.42 6.64 0.63
N GLN A 66 0.70 7.58 1.24
CA GLN A 66 1.27 8.83 1.74
C GLN A 66 2.44 8.64 2.71
N TYR A 67 2.56 7.48 3.36
CA TYR A 67 3.65 7.20 4.31
C TYR A 67 5.03 7.13 3.65
N VAL A 68 5.12 7.08 2.31
CA VAL A 68 6.40 7.18 1.60
C VAL A 68 6.89 8.61 1.39
N LEU A 69 6.04 9.63 1.61
CA LEU A 69 6.37 11.04 1.35
C LEU A 69 7.68 11.52 2.01
N PRO A 70 7.99 11.17 3.27
CA PRO A 70 9.25 11.59 3.91
C PRO A 70 10.51 11.06 3.21
N ALA A 71 10.41 10.00 2.40
CA ALA A 71 11.52 9.40 1.68
C ALA A 71 11.77 10.04 0.30
N VAL A 72 10.80 10.77 -0.26
CA VAL A 72 10.81 11.24 -1.66
C VAL A 72 12.07 12.04 -2.01
N GLY A 73 12.44 13.05 -1.20
CA GLY A 73 13.60 13.88 -1.50
C GLY A 73 14.92 13.11 -1.46
N LYS A 74 15.10 12.21 -0.48
CA LYS A 74 16.31 11.38 -0.38
C LYS A 74 16.39 10.38 -1.54
N LEU A 75 15.26 9.78 -1.91
CA LEU A 75 15.17 8.85 -3.02
C LEU A 75 15.53 9.56 -4.33
N GLN A 76 14.99 10.76 -4.58
CA GLN A 76 15.30 11.54 -5.77
C GLN A 76 16.80 11.85 -5.87
N THR A 77 17.41 12.41 -4.82
CA THR A 77 18.86 12.69 -4.81
C THR A 77 19.70 11.43 -5.03
N ALA A 78 19.26 10.28 -4.53
CA ALA A 78 19.94 9.01 -4.79
C ALA A 78 19.81 8.58 -6.26
N LEU A 79 18.61 8.63 -6.82
CA LEU A 79 18.34 8.24 -8.21
C LEU A 79 19.11 9.12 -9.22
N GLU A 80 19.23 10.42 -8.96
CA GLU A 80 20.01 11.36 -9.78
C GLU A 80 21.50 10.96 -9.90
N LYS A 81 22.06 10.30 -8.87
CA LYS A 81 23.46 9.85 -8.88
C LYS A 81 23.70 8.56 -9.67
N VAL A 82 22.65 7.76 -9.87
CA VAL A 82 22.73 6.44 -10.53
C VAL A 82 22.22 6.51 -11.97
N SER A 83 21.51 7.58 -12.33
CA SER A 83 20.95 7.76 -13.67
C SER A 83 22.02 8.22 -14.67
N PHE A 84 22.72 7.27 -15.30
CA PHE A 84 23.40 7.53 -16.57
C PHE A 84 22.35 7.57 -17.69
N ASN A 85 22.15 8.75 -18.27
CA ASN A 85 21.49 9.00 -19.55
C ASN A 85 19.94 9.06 -19.62
N GLY A 86 19.36 10.05 -18.94
CA GLY A 86 18.20 10.76 -19.49
C GLY A 86 16.85 10.52 -18.81
N ARG A 87 16.30 11.63 -18.29
CA ARG A 87 14.91 11.86 -17.83
C ARG A 87 14.41 10.96 -16.70
N VAL A 88 14.64 11.46 -15.48
CA VAL A 88 13.78 11.17 -14.34
C VAL A 88 12.43 11.86 -14.59
N LEU A 89 11.46 11.11 -15.15
CA LEU A 89 10.04 11.48 -15.12
C LEU A 89 9.49 11.01 -13.78
N ILE A 90 9.34 11.93 -12.84
CA ILE A 90 8.48 11.74 -11.67
C ILE A 90 7.08 12.12 -12.16
N PHE A 91 6.14 11.17 -12.05
CA PHE A 91 4.72 11.34 -12.40
C PHE A 91 4.10 12.58 -11.74
#